data_AF-A0A661B4E8-F1
#
_entry.id   AF-A0A661B4E8-F1
#
_cell.length_a   1.000
_cell.length_b   1.000
_cell.length_c   1.000
_cell.angle_alpha   90.00
_cell.angle_beta   90.00
_cell.angle_gamma   90.00
#
_symmetry.space_group_name_H-M   'P 1'
#
loop_
_entity.id
_entity.type
_entity.pdbx_description
1 polymer ?
#
loop_
_entity_poly.entity_id
_entity_poly.type
_entity_poly.pdbx_seq_one_letter_code
_entity_poly.pdbx_strand_id
1 'polypeptide(L)'
;MATLTAQILVGRPHPNHGGINPTHYLFLSENDRPAWMLFDQNIFRKERQGYSKITWIPTVENMLEDALLMIAIHILKNREIVEMAKGFSSKIESKRVELYSNFNESQRNMLYQKCREISDFPKIIISVFRGSTI
;
A
#
# COMPACT_ATOMS: atom_id res chain seq x y z
N MET A 1 5.22 -15.46 -15.70
CA MET A 1 3.78 -15.53 -15.34
C MET A 1 3.59 -14.60 -14.16
N ALA A 2 2.56 -13.74 -14.12
CA ALA A 2 2.35 -12.85 -12.98
C ALA A 2 1.79 -13.64 -11.78
N THR A 3 2.66 -14.18 -10.94
CA THR A 3 2.25 -14.90 -9.73
C THR A 3 1.99 -13.87 -8.63
N LEU A 4 0.80 -13.94 -8.02
CA LEU A 4 0.48 -13.17 -6.82
C LEU A 4 0.92 -13.98 -5.61
N THR A 5 1.67 -13.34 -4.72
CA THR A 5 2.35 -13.98 -3.59
C THR A 5 1.92 -13.43 -2.24
N ALA A 6 1.26 -12.27 -2.22
CA ALA A 6 0.51 -11.80 -1.06
C ALA A 6 -0.69 -10.93 -1.44
N GLN A 7 -1.63 -10.79 -0.50
CA GLN A 7 -2.79 -9.91 -0.58
C GLN A 7 -2.96 -9.14 0.74
N ILE A 8 -3.30 -7.86 0.65
CA ILE A 8 -3.75 -7.07 1.80
C ILE A 8 -5.17 -6.57 1.54
N LEU A 9 -6.08 -6.89 2.46
CA LEU A 9 -7.40 -6.25 2.53
C LEU A 9 -7.30 -5.03 3.44
N VAL A 10 -7.77 -3.88 2.99
CA VAL A 10 -7.78 -2.65 3.79
C VAL A 10 -9.21 -2.14 3.93
N GLY A 11 -9.61 -1.77 5.14
CA GLY A 11 -10.97 -1.32 5.39
C GLY A 11 -11.22 -0.90 6.82
N ARG A 12 -12.51 -0.85 7.16
CA ARG A 12 -12.97 -0.48 8.51
C ARG A 12 -13.32 -1.73 9.31
N PRO A 13 -13.13 -1.73 10.64
CA PRO A 13 -13.72 -2.76 11.49
C PRO A 13 -15.24 -2.77 11.32
N HIS A 14 -15.84 -3.97 11.31
CA HIS A 14 -17.29 -4.07 11.37
C HIS A 14 -17.78 -3.57 12.74
N PRO A 15 -18.70 -2.60 12.85
CA PRO A 15 -19.05 -1.97 14.13
C PRO A 15 -19.52 -2.96 15.21
N ASN A 16 -20.21 -4.02 14.80
CA ASN A 16 -20.84 -4.97 15.72
C ASN A 16 -20.15 -6.34 15.79
N HIS A 17 -19.10 -6.58 15.00
CA HIS A 17 -18.51 -7.92 14.85
C HIS A 17 -16.98 -7.87 14.61
N GLY A 18 -16.30 -9.00 14.78
CA GLY A 18 -14.85 -9.12 14.52
C GLY A 18 -14.42 -9.01 13.05
N GLY A 19 -15.35 -8.83 12.11
CA GLY A 19 -15.11 -8.77 10.67
C GLY A 19 -14.47 -7.46 10.17
N ILE A 20 -14.32 -7.37 8.84
CA ILE A 20 -13.81 -6.19 8.13
C ILE A 20 -14.79 -5.79 7.03
N ASN A 21 -14.98 -4.48 6.85
CA ASN A 21 -15.64 -3.88 5.69
C ASN A 21 -14.55 -3.36 4.74
N PRO A 22 -14.06 -4.19 3.79
CA PRO A 22 -12.98 -3.80 2.90
C PRO A 22 -13.41 -2.67 1.98
N THR A 23 -12.49 -1.77 1.69
CA THR A 23 -12.65 -0.68 0.72
C THR A 23 -11.59 -0.73 -0.37
N HIS A 24 -10.43 -1.35 -0.09
CA HIS A 24 -9.32 -1.46 -1.02
C HIS A 24 -8.67 -2.84 -0.93
N TYR A 25 -7.97 -3.19 -2.01
CA TYR A 25 -7.14 -4.38 -2.11
C TYR A 25 -5.72 -3.99 -2.53
N LEU A 26 -4.72 -4.56 -1.87
CA LEU A 26 -3.37 -4.61 -2.39
C LEU A 26 -3.02 -6.04 -2.78
N PHE A 27 -2.35 -6.20 -3.91
CA PHE A 27 -1.79 -7.47 -4.34
C PHE A 27 -0.30 -7.31 -4.59
N LEU A 28 0.48 -8.25 -4.06
CA LEU A 28 1.91 -8.36 -4.30
C LEU A 28 2.13 -9.38 -5.41
N SER A 29 2.89 -8.98 -6.43
CA SER A 29 3.47 -9.90 -7.39
C SER A 29 4.99 -9.92 -7.21
N GLU A 30 5.54 -11.08 -6.87
CA GLU A 30 6.98 -11.33 -6.69
C GLU A 30 7.51 -12.22 -7.82
N ASN A 31 7.87 -11.61 -8.94
CA ASN A 31 8.66 -12.23 -10.01
C ASN A 31 10.05 -11.56 -10.06
N ASP A 32 10.69 -11.49 -11.23
CA ASP A 32 11.95 -10.76 -11.45
C ASP A 32 11.96 -9.32 -10.92
N ARG A 33 10.77 -8.68 -10.88
CA ARG A 33 10.58 -7.35 -10.30
C ARG A 33 9.33 -7.32 -9.42
N PRO A 34 9.45 -7.14 -8.10
CA PRO A 34 8.30 -7.11 -7.22
C PRO A 34 7.42 -5.89 -7.51
N ALA A 35 6.12 -6.03 -7.29
CA ALA A 35 5.16 -4.95 -7.47
C ALA A 35 3.97 -5.05 -6.52
N TRP A 36 3.71 -3.98 -5.78
CA TRP A 36 2.45 -3.76 -5.08
C TRP A 36 1.45 -3.07 -6.01
N MET A 37 0.24 -3.62 -6.08
CA MET A 37 -0.86 -3.07 -6.87
C MET A 37 -2.04 -2.76 -5.97
N LEU A 38 -2.33 -1.46 -5.79
CA LEU A 38 -3.48 -0.96 -5.04
C LEU A 38 -4.67 -0.76 -5.97
N PHE A 39 -5.83 -1.24 -5.54
CA PHE A 39 -7.11 -1.07 -6.20
C PHE A 39 -8.14 -0.44 -5.25
N ASP A 40 -8.76 0.67 -5.65
CA ASP A 40 -9.93 1.27 -4.98
C ASP A 40 -11.21 0.56 -5.43
N GLN A 41 -11.39 -0.65 -4.91
CA GLN A 41 -12.51 -1.53 -5.21
C GLN A 41 -12.92 -2.25 -3.93
N ASN A 42 -14.22 -2.56 -3.82
CA ASN A 42 -14.67 -3.59 -2.89
C ASN A 42 -15.72 -4.50 -3.55
N ILE A 43 -15.83 -5.73 -3.04
CA ILE A 43 -16.78 -6.74 -3.51
C ILE A 43 -18.27 -6.36 -3.33
N PHE A 44 -18.56 -5.32 -2.55
CA PHE A 44 -19.90 -4.82 -2.26
C PHE A 44 -20.32 -3.63 -3.15
N ARG A 45 -19.40 -3.04 -3.93
CA ARG A 45 -19.64 -1.84 -4.73
C ARG A 45 -20.28 -2.25 -6.05
N LYS A 46 -21.58 -1.96 -6.19
CA LYS A 46 -22.40 -2.35 -7.37
C LYS A 46 -22.10 -1.57 -8.64
N GLU A 47 -21.50 -0.39 -8.54
CA GLU A 47 -21.22 0.48 -9.69
C GLU A 47 -19.75 0.39 -10.13
N ARG A 48 -19.54 0.06 -11.41
CA ARG A 48 -18.22 0.12 -12.09
C ARG A 48 -17.84 1.56 -12.37
N GLN A 49 -17.59 2.37 -11.34
CA GLN A 49 -16.84 3.61 -11.54
C GLN A 49 -15.38 3.25 -11.86
N GLY A 50 -14.75 4.01 -12.76
CA GLY A 50 -13.50 3.65 -13.43
C GLY A 50 -12.43 3.09 -12.50
N TYR A 51 -11.81 1.98 -12.92
CA TYR A 51 -10.76 1.29 -12.15
C TYR A 51 -9.57 2.23 -11.91
N SER A 52 -9.36 2.64 -10.66
CA SER A 52 -8.11 3.29 -10.25
C SER A 52 -7.13 2.21 -9.77
N LYS A 53 -5.97 2.15 -10.43
CA LYS A 53 -4.87 1.25 -10.09
C LYS A 53 -3.63 2.10 -9.86
N ILE A 54 -3.00 1.91 -8.71
CA ILE A 54 -1.69 2.49 -8.39
C ILE A 54 -0.71 1.34 -8.22
N THR A 55 0.47 1.44 -8.81
CA THR A 55 1.49 0.39 -8.78
C THR A 55 2.78 0.92 -8.19
N TRP A 56 3.27 0.31 -7.13
CA TRP A 56 4.56 0.60 -6.55
C TRP A 56 5.52 -0.55 -6.86
N ILE A 57 6.73 -0.21 -7.30
CA ILE A 57 7.86 -1.13 -7.28
C ILE A 57 8.55 -0.90 -5.94
N PRO A 58 8.37 -1.82 -4.97
CA PRO A 58 8.91 -1.64 -3.63
C PRO A 58 10.42 -1.90 -3.60
N THR A 59 11.01 -1.55 -2.47
CA THR A 59 12.33 -2.03 -2.09
C THR A 59 12.25 -3.46 -1.59
N VAL A 60 13.26 -4.28 -1.89
CA VAL A 60 13.24 -5.70 -1.56
C VAL A 60 13.32 -5.93 -0.05
N GLU A 61 14.08 -5.09 0.65
CA GLU A 61 14.33 -5.20 2.09
C GLU A 61 13.15 -4.72 2.97
N ASN A 62 12.28 -3.84 2.46
CA ASN A 62 11.20 -3.20 3.23
C ASN A 62 9.84 -3.31 2.50
N MET A 63 9.60 -4.42 1.80
CA MET A 63 8.40 -4.57 0.94
C MET A 63 7.08 -4.40 1.70
N LEU A 64 7.00 -4.85 2.95
CA LEU A 64 5.80 -4.70 3.75
C LEU A 64 5.62 -3.24 4.20
N GLU A 65 6.68 -2.60 4.70
CA GLU A 65 6.68 -1.19 5.06
C GLU A 65 6.29 -0.30 3.88
N ASP A 66 6.74 -0.63 2.68
CA ASP A 66 6.37 0.05 1.44
C ASP A 66 4.86 -0.08 1.17
N ALA A 67 4.26 -1.23 1.45
CA ALA A 67 2.81 -1.42 1.34
C ALA A 67 2.06 -0.58 2.38
N LEU A 68 2.55 -0.53 3.62
CA LEU A 68 1.95 0.28 4.69
C LEU A 68 2.04 1.78 4.40
N LEU A 69 3.19 2.23 3.87
CA LEU A 69 3.37 3.61 3.39
C LEU A 69 2.42 3.91 2.23
N MET A 70 2.24 2.97 1.30
CA MET A 70 1.27 3.11 0.20
C MET A 70 -0.16 3.31 0.74
N ILE A 71 -0.54 2.57 1.78
CA ILE A 71 -1.84 2.74 2.47
C ILE A 71 -1.93 4.13 3.13
N ALA A 72 -0.90 4.55 3.85
CA ALA A 72 -0.87 5.84 4.53
C ALA A 72 -1.05 7.02 3.55
N ILE A 73 -0.42 6.93 2.37
CA ILE A 73 -0.46 7.98 1.34
C ILE A 73 -1.77 7.95 0.54
N HIS A 74 -2.16 6.79 0.01
CA HIS A 74 -3.23 6.73 -0.99
C HIS A 74 -4.61 6.48 -0.39
N ILE A 75 -4.69 5.76 0.73
CA ILE A 75 -5.96 5.39 1.38
C ILE A 75 -6.26 6.36 2.53
N LEU A 76 -5.36 6.44 3.52
CA LEU A 76 -5.54 7.32 4.67
C LEU A 76 -5.37 8.79 4.28
N LYS A 77 -4.51 9.07 3.28
CA LYS A 77 -4.12 10.42 2.86
C LYS A 77 -3.62 11.25 4.04
N ASN A 78 -2.80 10.64 4.90
CA ASN A 78 -2.25 11.32 6.07
C ASN A 78 -1.44 12.55 5.62
N ARG A 79 -1.87 13.73 6.03
CA ARG A 79 -1.35 15.00 5.53
C ARG A 79 0.16 15.13 5.71
N GLU A 80 0.66 14.81 6.91
CA GLU A 80 2.08 14.97 7.25
C GLU A 80 2.97 14.06 6.39
N ILE A 81 2.55 12.80 6.21
CA ILE A 81 3.30 11.83 5.40
C ILE A 81 3.25 12.20 3.91
N VAL A 82 2.08 12.64 3.42
CA VAL A 82 1.92 13.08 2.03
C VAL A 82 2.80 14.30 1.73
N GLU A 83 2.79 15.31 2.60
CA GLU A 83 3.62 16.51 2.45
C GLU A 83 5.11 16.18 2.52
N MET A 84 5.53 15.35 3.48
CA MET A 84 6.91 14.88 3.60
C MET A 84 7.36 14.14 2.33
N ALA A 85 6.55 13.19 1.84
CA ALA A 85 6.89 12.41 0.67
C ALA A 85 6.96 13.26 -0.61
N LYS A 86 6.07 14.27 -0.75
CA LYS A 86 6.14 15.25 -1.85
C LYS A 86 7.40 16.10 -1.80
N GLY A 87 7.83 16.49 -0.59
CA GLY A 87 9.08 17.21 -0.39
C GLY A 87 10.31 16.43 -0.87
N PHE A 88 10.25 15.10 -0.83
CA PHE A 88 11.32 14.23 -1.33
C PHE A 88 11.19 13.90 -2.82
N SER A 89 9.96 13.67 -3.31
CA SER A 89 9.72 13.28 -4.69
C SER A 89 8.36 13.73 -5.20
N SER A 90 8.33 14.51 -6.28
CA SER A 90 7.08 14.88 -6.97
C SER A 90 6.36 13.69 -7.61
N LYS A 91 7.03 12.55 -7.78
CA LYS A 91 6.46 11.35 -8.39
C LYS A 91 5.57 10.53 -7.45
N ILE A 92 5.51 10.84 -6.16
CA ILE A 92 4.79 10.02 -5.17
C ILE A 92 3.28 9.87 -5.42
N GLU A 93 2.67 10.86 -6.07
CA GLU A 93 1.25 10.84 -6.46
C GLU A 93 1.01 10.22 -7.84
N SER A 94 2.06 9.77 -8.52
CA SER A 94 1.93 9.11 -9.83
C SER A 94 1.27 7.75 -9.70
N LYS A 95 0.58 7.31 -10.76
CA LYS A 95 0.01 5.96 -10.84
C LYS A 95 1.07 4.85 -10.75
N ARG A 96 2.33 5.18 -11.01
CA ARG A 96 3.47 4.28 -10.89
C ARG A 96 4.61 4.96 -10.14
N VAL A 97 5.10 4.33 -9.08
CA VAL A 97 6.21 4.81 -8.24
C VAL A 97 7.25 3.70 -8.12
N GLU A 98 8.53 4.06 -8.19
CA GLU A 98 9.64 3.11 -8.04
C GLU A 98 10.52 3.57 -6.89
N LEU A 99 10.47 2.89 -5.75
CA LEU A 99 10.95 3.45 -4.49
C LEU A 99 12.47 3.63 -4.43
N TYR A 100 13.25 2.71 -4.99
CA TYR A 100 14.71 2.91 -5.12
C TYR A 100 15.09 4.12 -5.97
N SER A 101 14.30 4.42 -7.00
CA SER A 101 14.59 5.51 -7.94
C SER A 101 14.03 6.86 -7.48
N ASN A 102 13.00 6.83 -6.63
CA ASN A 102 12.29 8.04 -6.20
C ASN A 102 12.71 8.53 -4.82
N PHE A 103 13.29 7.67 -3.99
CA PHE A 103 13.70 8.01 -2.63
C PHE A 103 15.04 7.37 -2.31
N ASN A 104 15.92 8.10 -1.63
CA ASN A 104 17.08 7.49 -0.99
C ASN A 104 16.69 6.75 0.29
N GLU A 105 17.58 5.93 0.82
CA GLU A 105 17.32 5.10 2.00
C GLU A 105 16.94 5.92 3.25
N SER A 106 17.65 7.04 3.50
CA SER A 106 17.35 7.92 4.64
C SER A 106 15.93 8.50 4.55
N GLN A 107 15.52 8.97 3.36
CA GLN A 107 14.17 9.46 3.10
C GLN A 107 13.11 8.39 3.31
N ARG A 108 13.35 7.15 2.84
CA ARG A 108 12.44 6.02 3.07
C ARG A 108 12.30 5.72 4.56
N ASN A 109 13.42 5.65 5.29
CA ASN A 109 13.42 5.41 6.73
C ASN A 109 12.66 6.49 7.50
N MET A 110 12.79 7.76 7.13
CA MET A 110 12.00 8.84 7.73
C MET A 110 10.49 8.64 7.51
N LEU A 111 10.08 8.27 6.29
CA LEU A 111 8.67 7.99 5.96
C LEU A 111 8.15 6.78 6.74
N TYR A 112 8.94 5.72 6.89
CA TYR A 112 8.54 4.54 7.65
C TYR A 112 8.38 4.84 9.14
N GLN A 113 9.31 5.59 9.74
CA GLN A 113 9.17 6.02 11.13
C GLN A 113 7.91 6.85 11.32
N LYS A 114 7.63 7.77 10.39
CA LYS A 114 6.41 8.57 10.44
C LYS A 114 5.14 7.73 10.29
N CYS A 115 5.16 6.69 9.47
CA CYS A 115 4.05 5.74 9.37
C CYS A 115 3.77 5.00 10.68
N ARG A 116 4.80 4.68 11.48
CA ARG A 116 4.66 4.00 12.77
C ARG A 116 3.99 4.87 13.84
N GLU A 117 4.00 6.19 13.67
CA GLU A 117 3.34 7.14 14.56
C GLU A 117 1.81 7.25 14.33
N ILE A 118 1.28 6.66 13.24
CA ILE A 118 -0.15 6.72 12.92
C ILE A 118 -0.94 5.90 13.94
N SER A 119 -1.84 6.56 14.68
CA SER A 119 -2.71 5.92 15.67
C SER A 119 -4.02 5.41 15.10
N ASP A 120 -4.50 5.98 13.99
CA ASP A 120 -5.79 5.70 13.34
C ASP A 120 -5.65 4.89 12.05
N PHE A 121 -4.69 3.97 12.01
CA PHE A 121 -4.44 3.14 10.83
C PHE A 121 -5.66 2.24 10.53
N PRO A 122 -6.06 2.07 9.25
CA PRO A 122 -7.21 1.23 8.90
C PRO A 122 -7.00 -0.22 9.33
N LYS A 123 -8.11 -0.95 9.53
CA LYS A 123 -8.04 -2.39 9.77
C LYS A 123 -7.52 -3.06 8.51
N ILE A 124 -6.50 -3.90 8.66
CA ILE A 124 -5.90 -4.66 7.57
C ILE A 124 -5.94 -6.16 7.85
N ILE A 125 -6.00 -6.96 6.77
CA ILE A 125 -5.77 -8.40 6.80
C ILE A 125 -4.69 -8.68 5.78
N ILE A 126 -3.64 -9.40 6.18
CA ILE A 126 -2.53 -9.78 5.30
C ILE A 126 -2.61 -11.30 5.10
N SER A 127 -2.71 -11.71 3.84
CA SER A 127 -2.64 -13.11 3.42
C SER A 127 -1.34 -13.30 2.66
N VAL A 128 -0.44 -14.13 3.19
CA VAL A 128 0.87 -14.40 2.60
C VAL A 128 0.88 -15.83 2.06
N PHE A 129 1.22 -16.01 0.79
CA PHE A 129 1.31 -17.33 0.17
C PHE A 129 2.71 -17.91 0.35
N ARG A 130 2.80 -19.24 0.29
CA ARG A 130 4.08 -19.95 0.42
C ARG A 130 5.07 -19.46 -0.64
N GLY A 131 6.25 -19.03 -0.19
CA GLY A 131 7.32 -18.53 -1.06
C GLY A 131 7.34 -17.02 -1.27
N SER A 132 6.40 -16.28 -0.66
CA SER A 132 6.50 -14.83 -0.56
C SER A 132 7.65 -14.43 0.38
N THR A 133 8.24 -13.26 0.14
CA THR A 133 9.36 -12.73 0.92
C THR A 133 8.97 -11.62 1.91
N ILE A 134 7.66 -11.39 2.08
CA ILE A 134 7.10 -10.52 3.14
C ILE A 134 6.64 -11.30 4.37
#